data_AF-A0A6P6GAT1-F1
#
_entry.id   AF-A0A6P6GAT1-F1
#
_cell.length_a   1.000
_cell.length_b   1.000
_cell.length_c   1.000
_cell.angle_alpha   90.00
_cell.angle_beta   90.00
_cell.angle_gamma   90.00
#
_symmetry.space_group_name_H-M   'P 1'
#
loop_
_entity.id
_entity.type
_entity.pdbx_description
1 polymer ?
#
loop_
_entity_poly.entity_id
_entity_poly.type
_entity_poly.pdbx_seq_one_letter_code
_entity_poly.pdbx_strand_id
1 'polypeptide(L)'
;MAAKTIGIPSLVRSVARAFVVSHPLHITSNLSYHSRLGYLPLTAPTSSGLCHLTQAIKRDVDVLLKGVGDKNTIEEVKHILEMAGRASSRREILHTNFLTPPVLKESLLAVEKLADVKAVAQGGYPQAERCRISVGVPDVFSSDPDILAALSITGNFGYQPCSHGDFLGAILGTGIAREKVGDIILQGEKGAQIIIVPELVDFLISSLDKVGNVSVSCEKIPLIALDYEPPRTKSFRTVEASLRVDALASAGFKVSRSKLVDLIRQYLLFTLF
;
A
#
# COMPACT_ATOMS: atom_id res chain seq x y z
N MET A 1 58.53 22.19 30.19
CA MET A 1 57.97 22.53 28.87
C MET A 1 56.72 21.69 28.66
N ALA A 2 55.62 22.35 28.33
CA ALA A 2 54.25 21.85 28.46
C ALA A 2 53.81 21.00 27.25
N ALA A 3 53.01 19.95 27.51
CA ALA A 3 52.10 19.37 26.51
C ALA A 3 50.71 19.28 27.14
N LYS A 4 49.77 20.03 26.54
CA LYS A 4 48.40 20.28 26.99
C LYS A 4 47.45 19.17 26.56
N THR A 5 46.57 18.82 27.49
CA THR A 5 45.23 18.22 27.32
C THR A 5 44.29 19.14 26.53
N ILE A 6 43.07 18.66 26.21
CA ILE A 6 41.87 19.29 25.58
C ILE A 6 41.70 18.75 24.15
N GLY A 7 40.58 18.18 23.71
CA GLY A 7 39.21 18.15 24.20
C GLY A 7 38.31 18.12 22.97
N ILE A 8 37.43 17.12 22.87
CA ILE A 8 36.45 16.95 21.78
C ILE A 8 35.35 18.00 21.96
N PRO A 9 34.84 18.58 20.85
CA PRO A 9 33.42 18.90 20.80
C PRO A 9 32.74 18.35 19.54
N SER A 10 31.62 17.70 19.78
CA SER A 10 30.53 17.39 18.84
C SER A 10 29.94 18.66 18.23
N LEU A 11 29.62 18.66 16.93
CA LEU A 11 28.53 19.50 16.41
C LEU A 11 27.96 19.02 15.07
N VAL A 12 26.65 18.85 15.12
CA VAL A 12 25.66 18.56 14.07
C VAL A 12 25.64 19.65 12.99
N ARG A 13 25.44 19.24 11.72
CA ARG A 13 24.72 19.99 10.65
C ARG A 13 24.49 19.04 9.46
N SER A 14 23.26 18.54 9.31
CA SER A 14 22.20 19.09 8.46
C SER A 14 22.50 18.94 6.97
N VAL A 15 21.93 17.88 6.38
CA VAL A 15 21.92 17.58 4.94
C VAL A 15 20.74 18.29 4.30
N ALA A 16 21.00 19.03 3.22
CA ALA A 16 19.99 19.53 2.31
C ALA A 16 20.42 19.30 0.86
N ARG A 17 19.43 18.96 0.03
CA ARG A 17 19.35 18.87 -1.45
C ARG A 17 19.21 17.43 -1.96
N ALA A 18 17.99 17.00 -2.28
CA ALA A 18 17.17 17.35 -3.45
C ALA A 18 17.57 16.56 -4.68
N PHE A 19 16.76 15.55 -5.03
CA PHE A 19 16.54 15.13 -6.41
C PHE A 19 15.08 14.74 -6.59
N VAL A 20 14.36 15.64 -7.25
CA VAL A 20 13.01 15.46 -7.79
C VAL A 20 13.18 14.88 -9.18
N VAL A 21 12.55 13.74 -9.46
CA VAL A 21 12.25 13.32 -10.84
C VAL A 21 10.74 13.07 -10.89
N SER A 22 10.02 14.11 -11.28
CA SER A 22 8.61 14.05 -11.68
C SER A 22 8.57 13.79 -13.18
N HIS A 23 7.93 12.69 -13.62
CA HIS A 23 7.48 12.55 -15.00
C HIS A 23 5.98 12.85 -15.05
N PRO A 24 5.54 13.94 -15.72
CA PRO A 24 4.13 14.24 -15.93
C PRO A 24 3.64 13.57 -17.23
N LEU A 25 2.58 12.78 -17.15
CA LEU A 25 1.81 12.41 -18.34
C LEU A 25 0.81 13.53 -18.63
N HIS A 26 1.13 14.30 -19.67
CA HIS A 26 0.32 15.33 -20.28
C HIS A 26 -0.89 14.69 -20.98
N ILE A 27 -2.12 15.04 -20.58
CA ILE A 27 -3.29 14.95 -21.45
C ILE A 27 -3.98 16.31 -21.44
N THR A 28 -3.91 16.99 -22.58
CA THR A 28 -4.52 18.28 -22.85
C THR A 28 -6.00 18.09 -23.20
N SER A 29 -6.88 18.82 -22.53
CA SER A 29 -8.11 19.30 -23.15
C SER A 29 -8.49 20.67 -22.58
N ASN A 30 -8.33 21.68 -23.44
CA ASN A 30 -8.96 22.98 -23.29
C ASN A 30 -10.47 22.80 -23.28
N LEU A 31 -11.16 23.35 -22.28
CA LEU A 31 -12.52 23.85 -22.48
C LEU A 31 -12.79 25.02 -21.53
N SER A 32 -12.64 26.21 -22.11
CA SER A 32 -13.15 27.49 -21.63
C SER A 32 -14.66 27.44 -21.43
N TYR A 33 -15.18 27.74 -20.24
CA TYR A 33 -16.50 28.37 -20.11
C TYR A 33 -16.57 29.35 -18.94
N HIS A 34 -17.15 30.50 -19.28
CA HIS A 34 -17.35 31.67 -18.46
C HIS A 34 -18.14 31.41 -17.18
N SER A 35 -17.66 32.09 -16.14
CA SER A 35 -18.42 32.62 -15.02
C SER A 35 -19.86 33.04 -15.34
N ARG A 36 -20.82 32.50 -14.59
CA ARG A 36 -22.01 33.24 -14.15
C ARG A 36 -22.38 32.85 -12.73
N LEU A 37 -22.32 33.85 -11.85
CA LEU A 37 -23.01 33.88 -10.57
C LEU A 37 -24.51 33.65 -10.79
N GLY A 38 -25.09 32.81 -9.94
CA GLY A 38 -26.53 32.70 -9.73
C GLY A 38 -26.78 32.46 -8.25
N TYR A 39 -27.09 33.53 -7.53
CA TYR A 39 -27.56 33.49 -6.14
C TYR A 39 -29.00 32.96 -6.05
N LEU A 40 -29.35 32.51 -4.83
CA LEU A 40 -30.68 32.38 -4.19
C LEU A 40 -31.18 30.93 -3.96
N PRO A 41 -32.01 30.68 -2.93
CA PRO A 41 -31.81 31.05 -1.52
C PRO A 41 -32.04 29.86 -0.55
N LEU A 42 -31.63 30.07 0.70
CA LEU A 42 -31.89 29.25 1.88
C LEU A 42 -33.41 29.11 2.13
N THR A 43 -33.92 27.88 2.29
CA THR A 43 -35.14 27.60 3.07
C THR A 43 -34.87 26.45 4.04
N ALA A 44 -35.25 26.67 5.30
CA ALA A 44 -35.03 25.76 6.43
C ALA A 44 -35.96 24.53 6.40
N PRO A 45 -35.62 23.42 7.09
CA PRO A 45 -36.30 22.13 6.93
C PRO A 45 -37.43 21.95 7.96
N THR A 46 -38.52 21.31 7.52
CA THR A 46 -39.52 20.70 8.42
C THR A 46 -39.58 19.19 8.17
N SER A 47 -39.25 18.47 9.25
CA SER A 47 -39.66 17.11 9.67
C SER A 47 -39.89 15.98 8.65
N SER A 48 -39.31 14.83 9.01
CA SER A 48 -39.61 13.46 8.55
C SER A 48 -39.33 13.15 7.09
N GLY A 49 -38.13 12.63 6.83
CA GLY A 49 -37.83 11.96 5.57
C GLY A 49 -36.48 11.30 5.69
N LEU A 50 -36.41 10.00 5.40
CA LEU A 50 -35.16 9.27 5.28
C LEU A 50 -34.15 10.12 4.49
N CYS A 51 -32.92 10.20 5.00
CA CYS A 51 -31.84 11.02 4.48
C CYS A 51 -31.65 10.81 2.96
N HIS A 52 -32.19 11.74 2.16
CA HIS A 52 -32.02 11.73 0.70
C HIS A 52 -30.57 11.98 0.29
N LEU A 53 -29.76 12.62 1.15
CA LEU A 53 -28.33 12.85 0.91
C LEU A 53 -27.51 11.57 0.97
N THR A 54 -27.72 10.70 1.97
CA THR A 54 -27.08 9.37 1.97
C THR A 54 -27.57 8.53 0.81
N GLN A 55 -28.83 8.67 0.38
CA GLN A 55 -29.36 7.93 -0.77
C GLN A 55 -28.85 8.48 -2.12
N ALA A 56 -28.54 9.77 -2.22
CA ALA A 56 -27.91 10.39 -3.39
C ALA A 56 -26.43 10.00 -3.50
N ILE A 57 -25.67 10.07 -2.40
CA ILE A 57 -24.29 9.57 -2.34
C ILE A 57 -24.26 8.07 -2.64
N LYS A 58 -25.19 7.29 -2.09
CA LYS A 58 -25.31 5.84 -2.36
C LYS A 58 -25.60 5.54 -3.84
N ARG A 59 -26.41 6.36 -4.51
CA ARG A 59 -26.70 6.21 -5.95
C ARG A 59 -25.50 6.57 -6.82
N ASP A 60 -24.79 7.65 -6.50
CA ASP A 60 -23.56 7.99 -7.23
C ASP A 60 -22.48 6.94 -7.03
N VAL A 61 -22.30 6.45 -5.79
CA VAL A 61 -21.34 5.37 -5.48
C VAL A 61 -21.64 4.09 -6.26
N ASP A 62 -22.91 3.66 -6.36
CA ASP A 62 -23.27 2.48 -7.15
C ASP A 62 -23.03 2.67 -8.67
N VAL A 63 -23.13 3.91 -9.19
CA VAL A 63 -22.76 4.24 -10.58
C VAL A 63 -21.24 4.24 -10.77
N LEU A 64 -20.48 4.70 -9.79
CA LEU A 64 -19.02 4.72 -9.82
C LEU A 64 -18.39 3.32 -9.82
N LEU A 65 -19.11 2.33 -9.30
CA LEU A 65 -18.66 0.94 -9.13
C LEU A 65 -19.02 0.01 -10.31
N LYS A 66 -19.62 0.56 -11.37
CA LYS A 66 -20.06 -0.20 -12.55
C LYS A 66 -18.84 -0.64 -13.38
N GLY A 67 -18.24 -1.77 -13.02
CA GLY A 67 -17.05 -2.33 -13.70
C GLY A 67 -16.08 -3.09 -12.80
N VAL A 68 -16.28 -3.10 -11.48
CA VAL A 68 -15.42 -3.81 -10.52
C VAL A 68 -15.75 -5.31 -10.54
N GLY A 69 -14.72 -6.15 -10.73
CA GLY A 69 -14.87 -7.57 -11.04
C GLY A 69 -15.37 -8.48 -9.90
N ASP A 70 -15.19 -8.09 -8.63
CA ASP A 70 -15.46 -8.94 -7.46
C ASP A 70 -16.30 -8.25 -6.38
N LYS A 71 -17.24 -8.99 -5.77
CA LYS A 71 -18.14 -8.46 -4.72
C LYS A 71 -17.38 -7.95 -3.47
N ASN A 72 -16.35 -8.67 -3.03
CA ASN A 72 -15.56 -8.27 -1.87
C ASN A 72 -14.80 -6.95 -2.16
N THR A 73 -14.22 -6.84 -3.35
CA THR A 73 -13.55 -5.61 -3.82
C THR A 73 -14.52 -4.43 -3.84
N ILE A 74 -15.76 -4.64 -4.30
CA ILE A 74 -16.80 -3.59 -4.29
C ILE A 74 -17.10 -3.12 -2.86
N GLU A 75 -17.21 -4.04 -1.90
CA GLU A 75 -17.50 -3.70 -0.50
C GLU A 75 -16.36 -2.90 0.14
N GLU A 76 -15.10 -3.28 -0.09
CA GLU A 76 -13.93 -2.54 0.39
C GLU A 76 -13.85 -1.13 -0.24
N VAL A 77 -14.06 -1.01 -1.55
CA VAL A 77 -14.05 0.30 -2.25
C VAL A 77 -15.18 1.20 -1.70
N LYS A 78 -16.38 0.64 -1.46
CA LYS A 78 -17.48 1.38 -0.83
C LYS A 78 -17.08 1.94 0.53
N HIS A 79 -16.42 1.11 1.35
CA HIS A 79 -15.96 1.54 2.66
C HIS A 79 -14.93 2.69 2.57
N ILE A 80 -14.04 2.64 1.59
CA ILE A 80 -13.04 3.70 1.36
C ILE A 80 -13.69 5.00 0.89
N LEU A 81 -14.72 4.93 0.02
CA LEU A 81 -15.49 6.11 -0.38
C LEU A 81 -16.27 6.74 0.78
N GLU A 82 -16.82 5.92 1.67
CA GLU A 82 -17.44 6.42 2.91
C GLU A 82 -16.40 7.08 3.83
N MET A 83 -15.20 6.49 3.94
CA MET A 83 -14.07 7.09 4.65
C MET A 83 -13.67 8.44 4.04
N ALA A 84 -13.62 8.55 2.71
CA ALA A 84 -13.35 9.79 1.99
C ALA A 84 -14.37 10.89 2.32
N GLY A 85 -15.67 10.56 2.32
CA GLY A 85 -16.73 11.50 2.69
C GLY A 85 -16.60 12.00 4.13
N ARG A 86 -16.23 11.11 5.06
CA ARG A 86 -15.96 11.48 6.47
C ARG A 86 -14.73 12.38 6.60
N ALA A 87 -13.63 12.02 5.93
CA ALA A 87 -12.39 12.79 5.92
C ALA A 87 -12.62 14.23 5.39
N SER A 88 -13.41 14.37 4.32
CA SER A 88 -13.82 15.67 3.78
C SER A 88 -14.66 16.47 4.78
N SER A 89 -15.69 15.85 5.36
CA SER A 89 -16.62 16.51 6.28
C SER A 89 -15.95 17.00 7.57
N ARG A 90 -15.00 16.21 8.10
CA ARG A 90 -14.31 16.49 9.37
C ARG A 90 -12.99 17.24 9.19
N ARG A 91 -12.53 17.41 7.94
CA ARG A 91 -11.19 17.95 7.60
C ARG A 91 -10.06 17.24 8.36
N GLU A 92 -10.13 15.92 8.41
CA GLU A 92 -9.10 15.06 9.01
C GLU A 92 -8.49 14.14 7.94
N ILE A 93 -7.29 13.62 8.19
CA ILE A 93 -6.70 12.56 7.37
C ILE A 93 -7.06 11.23 7.99
N LEU A 94 -7.67 10.35 7.21
CA LEU A 94 -7.98 8.98 7.59
C LEU A 94 -7.10 8.01 6.80
N HIS A 95 -6.75 6.89 7.43
CA HIS A 95 -5.88 5.89 6.85
C HIS A 95 -6.59 4.54 6.76
N THR A 96 -6.47 3.88 5.63
CA THR A 96 -6.99 2.50 5.47
C THR A 96 -6.04 1.49 6.13
N ASN A 97 -6.51 0.25 6.23
CA ASN A 97 -5.65 -0.91 6.41
C ASN A 97 -4.87 -1.22 5.11
N PHE A 98 -4.04 -2.28 5.10
CA PHE A 98 -3.34 -2.74 3.90
C PHE A 98 -4.32 -3.36 2.91
N LEU A 99 -4.45 -2.73 1.75
CA LEU A 99 -5.30 -3.14 0.66
C LEU A 99 -4.54 -4.02 -0.32
N THR A 100 -5.28 -4.91 -0.99
CA THR A 100 -4.74 -5.70 -2.10
C THR A 100 -4.60 -4.85 -3.37
N PRO A 101 -3.72 -5.20 -4.32
CA PRO A 101 -3.53 -4.42 -5.55
C PRO A 101 -4.82 -4.11 -6.35
N PRO A 102 -5.78 -5.06 -6.51
CA PRO A 102 -7.04 -4.77 -7.19
C PRO A 102 -7.88 -3.72 -6.45
N VAL A 103 -8.05 -3.87 -5.14
CA VAL A 103 -8.82 -2.93 -4.31
C VAL A 103 -8.17 -1.55 -4.32
N LEU A 104 -6.84 -1.50 -4.18
CA LEU A 104 -6.07 -0.26 -4.21
C LEU A 104 -6.34 0.53 -5.49
N LYS A 105 -6.23 -0.15 -6.65
CA LYS A 105 -6.41 0.47 -7.96
C LYS A 105 -7.83 1.04 -8.12
N GLU A 106 -8.85 0.23 -7.83
CA GLU A 106 -10.25 0.66 -7.95
C GLU A 106 -10.59 1.78 -6.97
N SER A 107 -10.03 1.73 -5.76
CA SER A 107 -10.25 2.76 -4.73
C SER A 107 -9.65 4.10 -5.12
N LEU A 108 -8.42 4.11 -5.67
CA LEU A 108 -7.79 5.35 -6.15
C LEU A 108 -8.60 5.96 -7.29
N LEU A 109 -9.00 5.16 -8.29
CA LEU A 109 -9.85 5.63 -9.39
C LEU A 109 -11.22 6.15 -8.92
N ALA A 110 -11.79 5.55 -7.88
CA ALA A 110 -13.07 5.99 -7.34
C ALA A 110 -12.94 7.31 -6.56
N VAL A 111 -11.88 7.46 -5.74
CA VAL A 111 -11.63 8.68 -4.97
C VAL A 111 -11.21 9.85 -5.85
N GLU A 112 -10.45 9.61 -6.93
CA GLU A 112 -10.08 10.66 -7.91
C GLU A 112 -11.29 11.37 -8.55
N LYS A 113 -12.46 10.73 -8.56
CA LYS A 113 -13.71 11.33 -9.08
C LYS A 113 -14.33 12.32 -8.08
N LEU A 114 -13.88 12.33 -6.83
CA LEU A 114 -14.32 13.27 -5.80
C LEU A 114 -13.42 14.52 -5.84
N ALA A 115 -14.01 15.67 -6.15
CA ALA A 115 -13.24 16.92 -6.33
C ALA A 115 -12.57 17.44 -5.04
N ASP A 116 -13.16 17.15 -3.88
CA ASP A 116 -12.77 17.74 -2.59
C ASP A 116 -11.80 16.88 -1.78
N VAL A 117 -11.37 15.73 -2.32
CA VAL A 117 -10.59 14.74 -1.57
C VAL A 117 -9.35 14.33 -2.34
N LYS A 118 -8.24 14.22 -1.62
CA LYS A 118 -6.99 13.64 -2.11
C LYS A 118 -6.77 12.27 -1.46
N ALA A 119 -6.33 11.32 -2.27
CA ALA A 119 -5.85 10.02 -1.82
C ALA A 119 -4.38 9.84 -2.16
N VAL A 120 -3.60 9.29 -1.24
CA VAL A 120 -2.18 8.94 -1.45
C VAL A 120 -1.97 7.51 -0.98
N ALA A 121 -1.48 6.66 -1.86
CA ALA A 121 -1.12 5.29 -1.55
C ALA A 121 0.35 5.17 -1.13
N GLN A 122 0.63 4.42 -0.06
CA GLN A 122 2.00 4.09 0.35
C GLN A 122 2.07 2.62 0.77
N GLY A 123 3.10 1.92 0.29
CA GLY A 123 3.41 0.55 0.71
C GLY A 123 4.83 0.38 1.28
N GLY A 124 5.60 1.46 1.42
CA GLY A 124 6.90 1.49 2.12
C GLY A 124 8.11 1.41 1.19
N TYR A 125 7.94 0.79 0.02
CA TYR A 125 8.94 0.77 -1.05
C TYR A 125 8.23 0.85 -2.43
N PRO A 126 8.93 1.19 -3.52
CA PRO A 126 8.30 1.46 -4.83
C PRO A 126 7.51 0.30 -5.45
N GLN A 127 7.75 -0.93 -5.01
CA GLN A 127 7.18 -2.15 -5.59
C GLN A 127 6.33 -2.93 -4.59
N ALA A 128 5.86 -2.25 -3.55
CA ALA A 128 4.96 -2.85 -2.60
C ALA A 128 3.67 -3.30 -3.30
N GLU A 129 3.28 -4.56 -3.06
CA GLU A 129 2.02 -5.12 -3.53
C GLU A 129 0.88 -4.62 -2.66
N ARG A 130 1.02 -4.71 -1.33
CA ARG A 130 0.02 -4.23 -0.38
C ARG A 130 0.32 -2.80 0.04
N CYS A 131 -0.63 -1.90 -0.18
CA CYS A 131 -0.49 -0.49 0.19
C CYS A 131 -1.64 -0.02 1.08
N ARG A 132 -1.36 1.00 1.89
CA ARG A 132 -2.38 1.76 2.63
C ARG A 132 -2.68 3.05 1.88
N ILE A 133 -3.93 3.50 1.92
CA ILE A 133 -4.34 4.79 1.38
C ILE A 133 -4.55 5.75 2.55
N SER A 134 -3.92 6.91 2.46
CA SER A 134 -4.29 8.10 3.23
C SER A 134 -5.30 8.90 2.43
N VAL A 135 -6.41 9.28 3.05
CA VAL A 135 -7.51 10.02 2.43
C VAL A 135 -7.82 11.27 3.25
N GLY A 136 -7.92 12.42 2.61
CA GLY A 136 -8.14 13.69 3.31
C GLY A 136 -8.25 14.88 2.36
N VAL A 137 -8.54 16.05 2.91
CA VAL A 137 -8.58 17.31 2.14
C VAL A 137 -7.14 17.68 1.75
N PRO A 138 -6.89 18.14 0.50
CA PRO A 138 -5.54 18.50 0.04
C PRO A 138 -4.77 19.43 0.97
N ASP A 139 -5.46 20.39 1.59
CA ASP A 139 -4.88 21.41 2.47
C ASP A 139 -4.31 20.86 3.78
N VAL A 140 -4.79 19.69 4.22
CA VAL A 140 -4.41 19.07 5.50
C VAL A 140 -3.26 18.06 5.31
N PHE A 141 -3.01 17.62 4.08
CA PHE A 141 -1.96 16.63 3.80
C PHE A 141 -0.58 17.15 4.16
N SER A 142 0.01 16.59 5.23
CA SER A 142 1.43 16.69 5.49
C SER A 142 2.22 15.92 4.42
N SER A 143 3.44 16.37 4.12
CA SER A 143 4.29 15.79 3.08
C SER A 143 4.73 14.35 3.34
N ASP A 144 4.73 13.87 4.59
CA ASP A 144 5.02 12.47 4.94
C ASP A 144 4.18 12.04 6.15
N PRO A 145 3.01 11.42 5.95
CA PRO A 145 2.26 10.83 7.05
C PRO A 145 2.95 9.51 7.47
N ASP A 146 3.22 9.34 8.78
CA ASP A 146 3.86 8.15 9.36
C ASP A 146 2.86 6.98 9.40
N ILE A 147 2.52 6.46 8.23
CA ILE A 147 1.48 5.44 8.06
C ILE A 147 2.05 4.03 7.93
N LEU A 148 3.36 3.88 7.93
CA LEU A 148 3.99 2.57 7.75
C LEU A 148 5.18 2.45 8.68
N ALA A 149 5.31 1.29 9.31
CA ALA A 149 6.51 0.92 10.02
C ALA A 149 7.10 -0.33 9.39
N ALA A 150 8.44 -0.41 9.40
CA ALA A 150 9.17 -1.60 9.02
C ALA A 150 9.78 -2.25 10.26
N LEU A 151 9.73 -3.58 10.31
CA LEU A 151 10.36 -4.39 11.33
C LEU A 151 11.31 -5.39 10.66
N SER A 152 12.47 -5.60 11.26
CA SER A 152 13.37 -6.70 10.91
C SER A 152 13.17 -7.83 11.91
N ILE A 153 12.85 -9.02 11.39
CA ILE A 153 12.78 -10.27 12.13
C ILE A 153 14.06 -11.03 11.82
N THR A 154 14.92 -11.19 12.81
CA THR A 154 16.21 -11.87 12.68
C THR A 154 16.22 -13.17 13.47
N GLY A 155 16.82 -14.21 12.92
CA GLY A 155 16.88 -15.53 13.55
C GLY A 155 17.89 -16.43 12.84
N ASN A 156 18.14 -17.60 13.41
CA ASN A 156 19.06 -18.57 12.82
C ASN A 156 18.31 -19.51 11.85
N PHE A 157 18.09 -19.05 10.63
CA PHE A 157 17.37 -19.81 9.59
C PHE A 157 18.30 -20.63 8.68
N GLY A 158 19.61 -20.70 8.97
CA GLY A 158 20.56 -21.49 8.16
C GLY A 158 20.30 -23.00 8.19
N TYR A 159 19.69 -23.51 9.27
CA TYR A 159 19.38 -24.93 9.43
C TYR A 159 17.93 -25.29 9.06
N GLN A 160 17.02 -24.33 9.22
CA GLN A 160 15.60 -24.50 8.92
C GLN A 160 15.12 -23.26 8.15
N PRO A 161 15.09 -23.32 6.81
CA PRO A 161 14.59 -22.20 6.03
C PRO A 161 13.08 -22.04 6.27
N CYS A 162 12.66 -20.82 6.57
CA CYS A 162 11.26 -20.47 6.69
C CYS A 162 10.75 -19.82 5.40
N SER A 163 9.55 -20.22 5.00
CA SER A 163 8.84 -19.64 3.87
C SER A 163 8.11 -18.36 4.29
N HIS A 164 7.65 -17.59 3.30
CA HIS A 164 6.77 -16.44 3.54
C HIS A 164 5.53 -16.81 4.36
N GLY A 165 4.96 -18.00 4.13
CA GLY A 165 3.79 -18.49 4.86
C GLY A 165 4.06 -18.72 6.35
N ASP A 166 5.28 -19.09 6.72
CA ASP A 166 5.66 -19.34 8.12
C ASP A 166 5.76 -18.03 8.91
N PHE A 167 6.39 -17.00 8.33
CA PHE A 167 6.44 -15.66 8.94
C PHE A 167 5.04 -15.07 9.08
N LEU A 168 4.24 -15.16 8.02
CA LEU A 168 2.85 -14.71 8.07
C LEU A 168 2.06 -15.48 9.15
N GLY A 169 2.17 -16.80 9.19
CA GLY A 169 1.49 -17.64 10.16
C GLY A 169 1.88 -17.30 11.61
N ALA A 170 3.16 -17.07 11.86
CA ALA A 170 3.66 -16.65 13.17
C ALA A 170 3.10 -15.28 13.60
N ILE A 171 3.09 -14.31 12.69
CA ILE A 171 2.54 -12.97 12.94
C ILE A 171 1.04 -13.05 13.22
N LEU A 172 0.27 -13.78 12.40
CA LEU A 172 -1.17 -13.96 12.61
C LEU A 172 -1.45 -14.74 13.91
N GLY A 173 -0.55 -15.66 14.29
CA GLY A 173 -0.61 -16.40 15.56
C GLY A 173 -0.53 -15.50 16.80
N THR A 174 0.04 -14.30 16.70
CA THR A 174 0.03 -13.30 17.79
C THR A 174 -1.35 -12.64 17.99
N GLY A 175 -2.31 -12.87 17.09
CA GLY A 175 -3.64 -12.27 17.10
C GLY A 175 -3.80 -11.03 16.22
N ILE A 176 -2.77 -10.66 15.46
CA ILE A 176 -2.84 -9.54 14.50
C ILE A 176 -3.64 -9.94 13.27
N ALA A 177 -4.55 -9.07 12.84
CA ALA A 177 -5.31 -9.27 11.61
C ALA A 177 -4.43 -9.09 10.36
N ARG A 178 -4.64 -9.92 9.33
CA ARG A 178 -3.89 -9.89 8.06
C ARG A 178 -3.93 -8.53 7.36
N GLU A 179 -5.04 -7.82 7.49
CA GLU A 179 -5.22 -6.45 6.96
C GLU A 179 -4.28 -5.42 7.59
N LYS A 180 -3.70 -5.71 8.77
CA LYS A 180 -2.73 -4.83 9.43
C LYS A 180 -1.28 -5.12 9.03
N VAL A 181 -1.06 -6.18 8.27
CA VAL A 181 0.25 -6.62 7.79
C VAL A 181 0.36 -6.35 6.28
N GLY A 182 1.45 -5.71 5.90
CA GLY A 182 1.83 -5.45 4.51
C GLY A 182 2.68 -6.59 3.95
N ASP A 183 3.65 -6.21 3.13
CA ASP A 183 4.53 -7.17 2.47
C ASP A 183 5.58 -7.73 3.43
N ILE A 184 5.99 -8.98 3.17
CA ILE A 184 7.04 -9.70 3.91
C ILE A 184 8.17 -9.98 2.92
N ILE A 185 9.32 -9.37 3.16
CA ILE A 185 10.53 -9.47 2.34
C ILE A 185 11.47 -10.46 2.99
N LEU A 186 11.65 -11.62 2.36
CA LEU A 186 12.55 -12.67 2.86
C LEU A 186 14.03 -12.27 2.64
N GLN A 187 14.85 -12.42 3.68
CA GLN A 187 16.29 -12.12 3.69
C GLN A 187 17.13 -13.40 3.66
N GLY A 188 16.56 -14.50 3.15
CA GLY A 188 17.19 -15.82 3.14
C GLY A 188 17.47 -16.33 4.55
N GLU A 189 18.74 -16.61 4.86
CA GLU A 189 19.16 -17.16 6.16
C GLU A 189 19.11 -16.16 7.31
N LYS A 190 19.07 -14.85 7.02
CA LYS A 190 19.05 -13.79 8.04
C LYS A 190 17.67 -13.59 8.69
N GLY A 191 16.60 -14.02 8.01
CA GLY A 191 15.22 -13.85 8.45
C GLY A 191 14.36 -13.12 7.43
N ALA A 192 13.56 -12.15 7.89
CA ALA A 192 12.64 -11.40 7.04
C ALA A 192 12.47 -9.96 7.53
N GLN A 193 12.09 -9.07 6.62
CA GLN A 193 11.62 -7.73 6.95
C GLN A 193 10.14 -7.65 6.63
N ILE A 194 9.37 -6.97 7.48
CA ILE A 194 7.92 -6.86 7.32
C ILE A 194 7.48 -5.42 7.42
N ILE A 195 6.40 -5.11 6.74
CA ILE A 195 5.74 -3.81 6.79
C ILE A 195 4.45 -3.96 7.59
N ILE A 196 4.22 -3.08 8.56
CA ILE A 196 3.09 -3.17 9.48
C ILE A 196 2.52 -1.78 9.78
N VAL A 197 1.30 -1.74 10.29
CA VAL A 197 0.71 -0.53 10.88
C VAL A 197 1.56 -0.08 12.08
N PRO A 198 1.95 1.21 12.16
CA PRO A 198 2.80 1.73 13.24
C PRO A 198 2.29 1.44 14.65
N GLU A 199 0.97 1.41 14.84
CA GLU A 199 0.30 1.12 16.12
C GLU A 199 0.62 -0.28 16.68
N LEU A 200 1.04 -1.22 15.84
CA LEU A 200 1.31 -2.62 16.24
C LEU A 200 2.79 -2.94 16.37
N VAL A 201 3.68 -1.96 16.20
CA VAL A 201 5.13 -2.14 16.24
C VAL A 201 5.58 -2.70 17.59
N ASP A 202 5.24 -2.02 18.68
CA ASP A 202 5.69 -2.40 20.01
C ASP A 202 5.09 -3.75 20.44
N PHE A 203 3.83 -3.98 20.08
CA PHE A 203 3.14 -5.24 20.33
C PHE A 203 3.80 -6.42 19.62
N LEU A 204 4.17 -6.26 18.34
CA LEU A 204 4.80 -7.35 17.61
C LEU A 204 6.23 -7.61 18.13
N ILE A 205 6.98 -6.55 18.46
CA ILE A 205 8.32 -6.68 19.05
C ILE A 205 8.26 -7.49 20.35
N SER A 206 7.24 -7.28 21.20
CA SER A 206 7.13 -8.00 22.47
C SER A 206 6.52 -9.39 22.37
N SER A 207 5.78 -9.69 21.30
CA SER A 207 4.94 -10.91 21.21
C SER A 207 5.49 -11.95 20.26
N LEU A 208 6.32 -11.56 19.28
CA LEU A 208 6.86 -12.46 18.27
C LEU A 208 8.22 -13.01 18.69
N ASP A 209 8.21 -14.08 19.47
CA ASP A 209 9.43 -14.74 19.97
C ASP A 209 9.95 -15.85 19.06
N LYS A 210 9.06 -16.47 18.27
CA LYS A 210 9.36 -17.65 17.45
C LYS A 210 8.65 -17.61 16.11
N VAL A 211 9.35 -18.07 15.07
CA VAL A 211 8.79 -18.35 13.75
C VAL A 211 9.06 -19.82 13.43
N GLY A 212 8.01 -20.62 13.33
CA GLY A 212 8.14 -22.08 13.30
C GLY A 212 8.81 -22.59 14.58
N ASN A 213 9.96 -23.25 14.43
CA ASN A 213 10.76 -23.75 15.55
C ASN A 213 11.98 -22.85 15.89
N VAL A 214 12.18 -21.75 15.16
CA VAL A 214 13.35 -20.88 15.30
C VAL A 214 12.99 -19.70 16.21
N SER A 215 13.83 -19.43 17.20
CA SER A 215 13.71 -18.22 18.03
C SER A 215 14.14 -16.99 17.22
N VAL A 216 13.35 -15.93 17.28
CA VAL A 216 13.59 -14.71 16.52
C VAL A 216 13.68 -13.49 17.44
N SER A 217 14.37 -12.45 16.95
CA SER A 217 14.37 -11.11 17.52
C SER A 217 13.76 -10.13 16.53
N CYS A 218 12.87 -9.27 17.02
CA CYS A 218 12.16 -8.28 16.21
C CYS A 218 12.62 -6.87 16.58
N GLU A 219 13.06 -6.10 15.59
CA GLU A 219 13.54 -4.72 15.81
C GLU A 219 12.93 -3.76 14.79
N LYS A 220 12.63 -2.53 15.22
CA LYS A 220 12.15 -1.47 14.32
C LYS A 220 13.29 -0.97 13.45
N ILE A 221 13.06 -0.94 12.14
CA ILE A 221 14.00 -0.40 11.16
C ILE A 221 13.36 0.78 10.41
N PRO A 222 14.15 1.76 9.94
CA PRO A 222 13.62 2.81 9.09
C PRO A 222 13.24 2.23 7.73
N LEU A 223 12.19 2.78 7.09
CA LEU A 223 11.72 2.31 5.76
C LEU A 223 12.82 2.35 4.69
N ILE A 224 13.78 3.27 4.80
CA ILE A 224 14.91 3.38 3.87
C ILE A 224 15.94 2.25 4.01
N ALA A 225 15.91 1.50 5.12
CA ALA A 225 16.76 0.33 5.35
C ALA A 225 16.10 -0.98 4.89
N LEU A 226 14.94 -0.91 4.22
CA LEU A 226 14.32 -2.06 3.60
C LEU A 226 15.25 -2.59 2.50
N ASP A 227 15.72 -3.82 2.69
CA ASP A 227 16.60 -4.50 1.74
C ASP A 227 15.74 -5.27 0.76
N TYR A 228 15.15 -4.53 -0.18
CA TYR A 228 14.38 -5.09 -1.29
C TYR A 228 15.29 -5.20 -2.51
N GLU A 229 15.35 -6.38 -3.14
CA GLU A 229 16.08 -6.53 -4.39
C GLU A 229 15.23 -5.99 -5.53
N PRO A 230 15.65 -4.92 -6.24
CA PRO A 230 14.92 -4.46 -7.40
C PRO A 230 14.90 -5.58 -8.46
N PRO A 231 13.74 -5.90 -9.05
CA PRO A 231 13.57 -7.00 -9.97
C PRO A 231 14.53 -6.83 -11.13
N ARG A 232 15.41 -7.82 -11.29
CA ARG A 232 16.34 -7.88 -12.39
C ARG A 232 15.56 -8.16 -13.67
N THR A 233 15.17 -7.11 -14.38
CA THR A 233 14.50 -7.23 -15.67
C THR A 233 15.47 -7.81 -16.70
N LYS A 234 15.22 -9.04 -17.16
CA LYS A 234 15.95 -9.64 -18.26
C LYS A 234 15.11 -9.51 -19.53
N SER A 235 15.56 -8.68 -20.48
CA SER A 235 14.98 -8.62 -21.81
C SER A 235 15.33 -9.89 -22.59
N PHE A 236 14.33 -10.55 -23.16
CA PHE A 236 14.53 -11.69 -24.05
C PHE A 236 13.80 -11.42 -25.38
N ARG A 237 14.30 -11.98 -26.49
CA ARG A 237 13.68 -11.89 -27.82
C ARG A 237 13.41 -13.30 -28.30
N THR A 238 12.16 -13.61 -28.63
CA THR A 238 11.75 -14.90 -29.20
C THR A 238 10.90 -14.66 -30.45
N VAL A 239 10.89 -15.63 -31.36
CA VAL A 239 10.06 -15.61 -32.56
C VAL A 239 9.05 -16.74 -32.41
N GLU A 240 7.79 -16.38 -32.16
CA GLU A 240 6.69 -17.32 -31.99
C GLU A 240 5.69 -17.15 -33.13
N ALA A 241 5.11 -18.25 -33.61
CA ALA A 241 4.13 -18.23 -34.68
C ALA A 241 2.76 -17.63 -34.26
N SER A 242 2.52 -17.45 -32.95
CA SER A 242 1.30 -16.86 -32.41
C SER A 242 1.55 -16.11 -31.09
N LEU A 243 0.77 -15.06 -30.82
CA LEU A 243 0.81 -14.25 -29.57
C LEU A 243 0.15 -14.95 -28.39
N ARG A 244 0.47 -16.23 -28.19
CA ARG A 244 -0.04 -17.01 -27.07
C ARG A 244 0.72 -16.66 -25.79
N VAL A 245 0.00 -16.24 -24.75
CA VAL A 245 0.58 -15.82 -23.45
C VAL A 245 1.41 -16.94 -22.83
N ASP A 246 0.98 -18.19 -22.95
CA ASP A 246 1.72 -19.37 -22.47
C ASP A 246 3.02 -19.60 -23.24
N ALA A 247 3.06 -19.32 -24.54
CA ALA A 247 4.27 -19.42 -25.35
C ALA A 247 5.28 -18.32 -25.01
N LEU A 248 4.82 -17.08 -24.87
CA LEU A 248 5.67 -15.94 -24.52
C LEU A 248 6.27 -16.09 -23.13
N ALA A 249 5.45 -16.47 -22.14
CA ALA A 249 5.89 -16.68 -20.77
C ALA A 249 6.80 -17.91 -20.64
N SER A 250 6.51 -19.01 -21.34
CA SER A 250 7.42 -20.18 -21.36
C SER A 250 8.80 -19.81 -21.90
N ALA A 251 8.87 -19.02 -22.98
CA ALA A 251 10.12 -18.54 -23.55
C ALA A 251 10.87 -17.55 -22.63
N GLY A 252 10.15 -16.65 -21.96
CA GLY A 252 10.74 -15.65 -21.07
C GLY A 252 11.23 -16.20 -19.74
N PHE A 253 10.46 -17.09 -19.13
CA PHE A 253 10.74 -17.67 -17.82
C PHE A 253 11.52 -18.99 -17.90
N LYS A 254 11.79 -19.51 -19.12
CA LYS A 254 12.47 -20.79 -19.36
C LYS A 254 11.83 -21.97 -18.62
N VAL A 255 10.52 -21.93 -18.44
CA VAL A 255 9.71 -23.01 -17.83
C VAL A 255 8.87 -23.67 -18.91
N SER A 256 8.59 -24.96 -18.77
CA SER A 256 7.71 -25.67 -19.72
C SER A 256 6.29 -25.09 -19.67
N ARG A 257 5.59 -25.12 -20.81
CA ARG A 257 4.23 -24.57 -20.93
C ARG A 257 3.27 -25.19 -19.92
N SER A 258 3.33 -26.50 -19.71
CA SER A 258 2.49 -27.21 -18.73
C SER A 258 2.72 -26.70 -17.31
N LYS A 259 3.99 -26.54 -16.90
CA LYS A 259 4.37 -26.04 -15.57
C LYS A 259 3.93 -24.59 -15.37
N LEU A 260 3.97 -23.78 -16.43
CA LEU A 260 3.48 -22.41 -16.38
C LEU A 260 1.95 -22.35 -16.19
N VAL A 261 1.20 -23.19 -16.90
CA VAL A 261 -0.27 -23.26 -16.74
C VAL A 261 -0.64 -23.67 -15.32
N ASP A 262 0.10 -24.61 -14.73
CA ASP A 262 -0.12 -25.03 -13.34
C ASP A 262 0.23 -23.92 -12.34
N LEU A 263 1.33 -23.18 -12.57
CA LEU A 263 1.71 -22.03 -11.75
C LEU A 263 0.67 -20.91 -11.82
N ILE A 264 0.15 -20.59 -13.01
CA ILE A 264 -0.90 -19.58 -13.18
C ILE A 264 -2.16 -20.02 -12.42
N ARG A 265 -2.54 -21.29 -12.50
CA ARG A 265 -3.68 -21.83 -11.73
C ARG A 265 -3.44 -21.74 -10.23
N GLN A 266 -2.23 -22.04 -9.76
CA GLN A 266 -1.88 -22.01 -8.34
C GLN A 266 -1.82 -20.58 -7.80
N TYR A 267 -1.24 -19.63 -8.54
CA TYR A 267 -1.22 -18.22 -8.16
C TYR A 267 -2.63 -17.62 -8.16
N LEU A 268 -3.46 -17.94 -9.14
CA LEU A 268 -4.87 -17.51 -9.14
C LEU A 268 -5.60 -18.02 -7.89
N LEU A 269 -5.27 -19.22 -7.41
CA LEU A 269 -5.78 -19.78 -6.16
C LEU A 269 -5.29 -18.99 -4.95
N PHE A 270 -4.00 -18.60 -4.92
CA PHE A 270 -3.41 -17.82 -3.82
C PHE A 270 -3.93 -16.38 -3.74
N THR A 271 -4.34 -15.78 -4.86
CA THR A 271 -4.99 -14.46 -4.87
C THR A 271 -6.45 -14.52 -4.39
N LEU A 272 -7.04 -15.73 -4.34
CA LEU A 272 -8.42 -15.98 -3.91
C LEU A 272 -8.55 -16.37 -2.42
N PHE A 273 -7.45 -16.50 -1.67
CA PHE A 273 -7.41 -16.78 -0.23
C PHE A 273 -6.66 -15.68 0.54
#